data_AF-A0A4Y9PWT1-F1
#
_entry.id   AF-A0A4Y9PWT1-F1
#
_cell.length_a   1.000
_cell.length_b   1.000
_cell.length_c   1.000
_cell.angle_alpha   90.00
_cell.angle_beta   90.00
_cell.angle_gamma   90.00
#
_symmetry.space_group_name_H-M   'P 1'
#
loop_
_entity.id
_entity.type
_entity.pdbx_description
1 polymer ?
#
loop_
_entity_poly.entity_id
_entity_poly.type
_entity_poly.pdbx_seq_one_letter_code
_entity_poly.pdbx_strand_id
1 'polypeptide(L)'
;MSVDRPVPVPRTAVALGISDPVEKARAELKATLAAIEVKANVPKRVGHGVDRGVAQAREFARVNPTGAAAAVVGVAVAAGLAVWGLVRLYTR
;
A
#
# COMPACT_ATOMS: atom_id res chain seq x y z
N MET A 1 -18.77 41.40 13.52
CA MET A 1 -19.12 40.01 13.86
C MET A 1 -18.06 39.10 13.30
N SER A 2 -17.16 38.59 14.15
CA SER A 2 -16.11 37.65 13.75
C SER A 2 -16.73 36.27 13.58
N VAL A 3 -16.67 35.70 12.38
CA VAL A 3 -17.25 34.40 12.08
C VAL A 3 -16.32 33.33 12.62
N ASP A 4 -16.62 32.82 13.82
CA ASP A 4 -15.97 31.68 14.46
C ASP A 4 -16.52 30.39 13.83
N ARG A 5 -16.09 30.11 12.60
CA ARG A 5 -16.38 28.82 11.94
C ARG A 5 -15.07 28.07 11.79
N PRO A 6 -14.93 26.87 12.38
CA PRO A 6 -13.74 26.06 12.16
C PRO A 6 -13.68 25.72 10.67
N VAL A 7 -12.72 26.32 9.97
CA VAL A 7 -12.43 26.04 8.57
C VAL A 7 -12.08 24.56 8.47
N PRO A 8 -12.70 23.78 7.56
CA PRO A 8 -12.40 22.36 7.42
C PRO A 8 -10.92 22.18 7.07
N VAL A 9 -10.13 21.74 8.04
CA VAL A 9 -8.70 21.46 7.84
C VAL A 9 -8.49 19.98 7.52
N PRO A 10 -7.66 19.66 6.52
CA PRO A 10 -7.24 18.29 6.26
C PRO A 10 -6.67 17.65 7.53
N ARG A 11 -6.91 16.35 7.71
CA ARG A 11 -6.45 15.59 8.90
C ARG A 11 -4.91 15.59 9.07
N THR A 12 -4.19 15.94 8.01
CA THR A 12 -2.72 16.06 7.96
C THR A 12 -2.23 17.50 8.21
N ALA A 13 -3.12 18.44 8.48
CA ALA A 13 -2.82 19.85 8.69
C ALA A 13 -3.26 20.32 10.09
N VAL A 14 -2.62 21.38 10.57
CA VAL A 14 -2.88 22.00 11.87
C VAL A 14 -3.77 23.22 11.68
N ALA A 15 -4.78 23.40 12.54
CA ALA A 15 -5.69 24.53 12.46
C ALA A 15 -4.97 25.85 12.78
N LEU A 16 -5.17 26.87 11.94
CA LEU A 16 -4.72 28.24 12.19
C LEU A 16 -5.63 28.84 13.28
N GLY A 17 -5.10 29.07 14.47
CA GLY A 17 -5.86 29.63 15.60
C GLY A 17 -5.59 28.98 16.96
N ILE A 18 -4.80 27.90 17.03
CA ILE A 18 -4.42 27.30 18.31
C ILE A 18 -3.36 28.19 18.98
N SER A 19 -3.77 28.90 20.03
CA SER A 19 -2.92 29.80 20.83
C SER A 19 -2.26 29.09 22.02
N ASP A 20 -2.88 28.03 22.54
CA ASP A 20 -2.29 27.21 23.60
C ASP A 20 -1.14 26.35 23.05
N PRO A 21 0.09 26.49 23.57
CA PRO A 21 1.25 25.74 23.09
C PRO A 21 1.08 24.21 23.23
N VAL A 22 0.36 23.73 24.24
CA VAL A 22 0.18 22.29 24.48
C VAL A 22 -0.79 21.69 23.46
N GLU A 23 -1.95 22.31 23.27
CA GLU A 23 -2.90 21.92 22.23
C GLU A 23 -2.28 21.98 20.84
N LYS A 24 -1.43 22.98 20.57
CA LYS A 24 -0.74 23.09 19.26
C LYS A 24 0.21 21.92 19.02
N ALA A 25 1.01 21.56 20.01
CA ALA A 25 1.94 20.43 19.91
C ALA A 25 1.20 19.09 19.70
N ARG A 26 0.06 18.91 20.37
CA ARG A 26 -0.79 17.72 20.18
C ARG A 26 -1.40 17.68 18.77
N ALA A 27 -1.85 18.81 18.26
CA ALA A 27 -2.40 18.92 16.92
C ALA A 27 -1.33 18.63 15.84
N GLU A 28 -0.12 19.15 16.02
CA GLU A 28 1.03 18.88 15.15
C GLU A 28 1.38 17.38 15.12
N LEU A 29 1.50 16.73 16.29
CA LEU A 29 1.78 15.29 16.37
C LEU A 29 0.71 14.45 15.65
N LYS A 30 -0.57 14.77 15.88
CA LYS A 30 -1.70 14.07 15.24
C LYS A 30 -1.71 14.28 13.73
N ALA A 31 -1.42 15.50 13.28
CA ALA A 31 -1.33 15.83 11.86
C ALA A 31 -0.17 15.09 11.17
N THR A 32 1.01 15.05 11.81
CA THR A 32 2.16 14.30 11.31
C THR A 32 1.88 12.81 11.26
N LEU A 33 1.23 12.24 12.29
CA LEU A 33 0.89 10.82 12.32
C LEU A 33 -0.15 10.46 11.24
N ALA A 34 -1.16 11.30 11.02
CA ALA A 34 -2.09 11.14 9.91
C ALA A 34 -1.39 11.28 8.55
N ALA A 35 -0.40 12.16 8.43
CA ALA A 35 0.40 12.29 7.21
C ALA A 35 1.27 11.06 6.96
N ILE A 36 1.83 10.45 8.02
CA ILE A 36 2.53 9.17 7.95
C ILE A 36 1.56 8.07 7.56
N GLU A 37 0.36 7.98 8.13
CA GLU A 37 -0.63 6.98 7.75
C GLU A 37 -1.01 7.06 6.26
N VAL A 38 -1.21 8.28 5.75
CA VAL A 38 -1.49 8.51 4.33
C VAL A 38 -0.28 8.13 3.45
N LYS A 39 0.94 8.47 3.87
CA LYS A 39 2.16 8.23 3.07
C LYS A 39 2.66 6.79 3.15
N ALA A 40 2.57 6.18 4.33
CA ALA A 40 2.89 4.80 4.65
C ALA A 40 1.72 3.84 4.36
N ASN A 41 0.76 4.27 3.54
CA ASN A 41 -0.34 3.44 3.06
C ASN A 41 0.13 2.36 2.06
N VAL A 42 1.21 1.66 2.40
CA VAL A 42 1.79 0.53 1.69
C VAL A 42 0.74 -0.55 1.49
N PRO A 43 -0.12 -0.93 2.46
CA PRO A 43 -1.15 -1.94 2.22
C PRO A 43 -2.08 -1.57 1.07
N LYS A 44 -2.54 -0.32 0.98
CA LYS A 44 -3.42 0.14 -0.09
C LYS A 44 -2.68 0.29 -1.43
N ARG A 45 -1.41 0.71 -1.40
CA ARG A 45 -0.55 0.74 -2.59
C ARG A 45 -0.30 -0.66 -3.15
N VAL A 46 -0.05 -1.63 -2.26
CA VAL A 46 0.10 -3.04 -2.62
C VAL A 46 -1.23 -3.56 -3.16
N GLY A 47 -2.36 -3.29 -2.51
CA GLY A 47 -3.69 -3.66 -3.01
C GLY A 47 -3.94 -3.15 -4.42
N HIS A 48 -3.75 -1.85 -4.67
CA HIS A 48 -3.87 -1.28 -6.03
C HIS A 48 -2.88 -1.86 -7.04
N GLY A 49 -1.68 -2.29 -6.59
CA GLY A 49 -0.71 -2.97 -7.44
C GLY A 49 -1.17 -4.38 -7.81
N VAL A 50 -1.69 -5.12 -6.84
CA VAL A 50 -2.25 -6.47 -7.03
C VAL A 50 -3.46 -6.42 -7.95
N ASP A 51 -4.41 -5.51 -7.72
CA ASP A 51 -5.60 -5.36 -8.56
C ASP A 51 -5.24 -5.12 -10.03
N ARG A 52 -4.28 -4.23 -10.27
CA ARG A 52 -3.75 -3.95 -11.62
C ARG A 52 -3.02 -5.15 -12.22
N GLY A 53 -2.27 -5.91 -11.42
CA GLY A 53 -1.60 -7.12 -11.87
C GLY A 53 -2.60 -8.21 -12.27
N VAL A 54 -3.63 -8.43 -11.45
CA VAL A 54 -4.71 -9.40 -11.71
C VAL A 54 -5.48 -9.02 -12.97
N ALA A 55 -5.82 -7.74 -13.15
CA ALA A 55 -6.51 -7.27 -14.35
C ALA A 55 -5.70 -7.56 -15.62
N GLN A 56 -4.40 -7.23 -15.63
CA GLN A 56 -3.51 -7.51 -16.75
C GLN A 56 -3.32 -9.00 -17.01
N ALA A 57 -3.14 -9.82 -15.97
CA ALA A 57 -3.01 -11.27 -16.12
C ALA A 57 -4.28 -11.90 -16.72
N ARG A 58 -5.47 -11.43 -16.31
CA ARG A 58 -6.75 -11.86 -16.88
C ARG A 58 -6.88 -11.47 -18.34
N GLU A 59 -6.46 -10.27 -18.71
CA GLU A 59 -6.48 -9.82 -20.09
C GLU A 59 -5.51 -10.64 -20.95
N PHE A 60 -4.28 -10.85 -20.47
CA PHE A 60 -3.29 -11.70 -21.12
C PHE A 60 -3.80 -13.12 -21.35
N ALA A 61 -4.45 -13.72 -20.35
CA ALA A 61 -5.03 -15.06 -20.47
C ALA A 61 -6.18 -15.13 -21.48
N ARG A 62 -6.95 -14.04 -21.65
CA ARG A 62 -7.99 -13.98 -22.70
C ARG A 62 -7.41 -13.87 -24.10
N VAL A 63 -6.34 -13.08 -24.26
CA VAL A 63 -5.71 -12.83 -25.57
C VAL A 63 -4.82 -14.01 -26.00
N ASN A 64 -4.11 -14.62 -25.06
CA ASN A 64 -3.17 -15.71 -25.31
C ASN A 64 -3.27 -16.82 -24.23
N PRO A 65 -4.25 -17.74 -24.36
CA PRO A 65 -4.51 -18.75 -23.33
C PRO A 65 -3.36 -19.76 -23.20
N THR A 66 -2.69 -20.12 -24.30
CA THR A 66 -1.55 -21.05 -24.29
C THR A 66 -0.34 -20.43 -23.62
N GLY A 67 -0.03 -19.16 -23.93
CA GLY A 67 1.01 -18.39 -23.25
C GLY A 67 0.75 -18.25 -21.75
N ALA A 68 -0.49 -18.02 -21.35
CA ALA A 68 -0.87 -17.94 -19.94
C ALA A 68 -0.72 -19.28 -19.21
N ALA A 69 -1.10 -20.40 -19.83
CA ALA A 69 -0.88 -21.73 -19.30
C ALA A 69 0.62 -22.01 -19.10
N ALA A 70 1.44 -21.70 -20.11
CA ALA A 70 2.89 -21.85 -20.01
C ALA A 70 3.49 -21.01 -18.87
N ALA A 71 3.03 -19.76 -18.69
CA ALA A 71 3.46 -18.90 -17.59
C ALA A 71 3.10 -19.50 -16.22
N VAL A 72 1.88 -20.02 -16.05
CA VAL A 72 1.45 -20.67 -14.80
C VAL A 72 2.32 -21.89 -14.48
N VAL A 73 2.55 -22.75 -15.47
CA VAL A 73 3.42 -23.93 -15.30
C VAL A 73 4.84 -23.49 -14.93
N GLY A 74 5.38 -22.48 -15.61
CA GLY A 74 6.71 -21.94 -15.31
C GLY A 74 6.83 -21.44 -13.87
N VAL A 75 5.85 -20.68 -13.37
CA VAL A 75 5.83 -20.19 -11.98
C VAL A 75 5.74 -21.36 -10.99
N ALA A 76 4.91 -22.37 -11.26
CA ALA A 76 4.77 -23.53 -10.40
C ALA A 76 6.09 -24.33 -10.29
N VAL A 77 6.75 -24.57 -11.43
CA VAL A 77 8.06 -25.24 -11.47
C VAL A 77 9.11 -24.43 -10.72
N ALA A 78 9.17 -23.12 -10.94
CA ALA A 78 10.12 -22.24 -10.25
C ALA A 78 9.93 -22.26 -8.73
N ALA A 79 8.69 -22.20 -8.25
CA ALA A 79 8.38 -22.28 -6.82
C ALA A 79 8.78 -23.64 -6.23
N GLY A 80 8.44 -24.74 -6.91
CA GLY A 80 8.83 -26.09 -6.49
C GLY A 80 10.34 -26.27 -6.40
N LEU A 81 11.08 -25.82 -7.42
CA LEU A 81 12.54 -25.87 -7.45
C LEU A 81 13.18 -24.96 -6.38
N ALA A 82 12.60 -23.79 -6.13
CA ALA A 82 13.09 -22.90 -5.07
C ALA A 82 12.96 -23.56 -3.68
N VAL A 83 11.79 -24.11 -3.37
CA VAL A 83 11.57 -24.81 -2.09
C VAL A 83 12.46 -26.04 -1.98
N TRP A 84 12.49 -26.87 -3.02
CA TRP A 84 13.36 -28.06 -3.06
C TRP A 84 14.83 -27.68 -2.89
N GLY A 85 15.30 -26.65 -3.57
CA GLY A 85 16.67 -26.16 -3.49
C GLY A 85 17.03 -25.66 -2.09
N LEU A 86 16.13 -24.90 -1.45
CA LEU A 86 16.30 -24.46 -0.07
C LEU A 86 16.40 -25.65 0.89
N VAL A 87 15.43 -26.58 0.84
CA VAL A 87 15.45 -27.79 1.68
C VAL A 87 16.73 -28.59 1.44
N ARG A 88 17.14 -28.74 0.18
CA ARG A 88 18.35 -29.48 -0.17
C ARG A 88 19.61 -28.79 0.35
N LEU A 89 19.66 -27.47 0.39
CA LEU A 89 20.78 -26.71 0.95
C LEU A 89 20.86 -26.85 2.47
N TYR A 90 19.73 -26.87 3.17
CA TYR A 90 19.68 -27.05 4.63
C TYR A 90 19.96 -28.49 5.09
N THR A 91 19.72 -29.48 4.24
CA THR A 91 19.86 -30.92 4.56
C THR A 91 21.16 -31.54 4.06
N ARG A 92 22.06 -30.74 3.47
CA ARG A 92 23.44 -31.13 3.14
C ARG A 92 24.39 -30.55 4.16
#